data_AF-A0A9E3XZ27-F1
#
_entry.id   AF-A0A9E3XZ27-F1
#
_cell.length_a   1.000
_cell.length_b   1.000
_cell.length_c   1.000
_cell.angle_alpha   90.00
_cell.angle_beta   90.00
_cell.angle_gamma   90.00
#
_symmetry.space_group_name_H-M   'P 1'
#
loop_
_entity.id
_entity.type
_entity.pdbx_description
1 polymer ?
#
loop_
_entity_poly.entity_id
_entity_poly.type
_entity_poly.pdbx_seq_one_letter_code
_entity_poly.pdbx_strand_id
1 'polypeptide(L)' 'MADLSRLLSPRTVAVLGGEPAVRVIQQCRKLGFPGQLWAVHPTRQDIAGVPCVPSVEDLPGVPDA' A
#
# COMPACT_ATOMS: atom_id res chain seq x y z
N MET A 1 -26.51 -5.34 -1.69
CA MET A 1 -25.38 -5.47 -0.74
C MET A 1 -24.11 -5.21 -1.52
N ALA A 2 -23.16 -4.45 -0.97
CA ALA A 2 -21.93 -4.11 -1.70
C ALA A 2 -20.98 -5.32 -1.77
N ASP A 3 -20.25 -5.46 -2.89
CA ASP A 3 -19.19 -6.46 -3.03
C ASP A 3 -17.94 -6.03 -2.24
N LEU A 4 -17.56 -6.83 -1.24
CA LEU A 4 -16.42 -6.57 -0.36
C LEU A 4 -15.17 -7.36 -0.74
N SER A 5 -15.19 -8.08 -1.87
CA SER A 5 -14.09 -8.97 -2.27
C SER A 5 -12.74 -8.23 -2.37
N ARG A 6 -12.75 -6.97 -2.84
CA ARG A 6 -11.53 -6.14 -2.94
C ARG A 6 -10.94 -5.77 -1.59
N LEU A 7 -11.77 -5.62 -0.55
CA LEU A 7 -11.30 -5.33 0.81
C LEU A 7 -10.81 -6.59 1.53
N LEU A 8 -11.51 -7.71 1.34
CA LEU A 8 -11.20 -8.96 2.05
C LEU A 8 -10.09 -9.78 1.37
N SER A 9 -9.84 -9.56 0.08
CA SER A 9 -8.81 -10.25 -0.70
C SER A 9 -8.18 -9.31 -1.74
N PRO A 10 -7.51 -8.23 -1.30
CA PRO A 10 -6.93 -7.24 -2.18
C PRO A 10 -5.76 -7.82 -2.98
N ARG A 11 -5.65 -7.40 -4.25
CA ARG A 11 -4.46 -7.65 -5.08
C ARG A 11 -3.45 -6.51 -4.99
N THR A 12 -3.90 -5.33 -4.60
CA THR A 12 -3.08 -4.13 -4.41
C THR A 12 -3.48 -3.40 -3.14
N VAL A 13 -2.51 -2.92 -2.37
CA VAL A 13 -2.75 -2.13 -1.14
C VAL A 13 -1.90 -0.86 -1.19
N ALA A 14 -2.54 0.30 -1.06
CA ALA A 14 -1.86 1.57 -0.92
C ALA A 14 -1.65 1.89 0.57
N VAL A 15 -0.40 2.09 0.98
CA VAL A 15 -0.04 2.43 2.35
C VAL A 15 0.40 3.89 2.41
N LEU A 16 -0.41 4.71 3.08
CA LEU A 16 -0.19 6.14 3.23
C LEU A 16 0.43 6.44 4.61
N GLY A 17 1.30 7.45 4.67
CA GLY A 17 1.84 7.98 5.92
C GLY A 17 3.31 7.64 6.12
N GLY A 18 3.84 7.79 7.35
CA GLY A 18 5.27 7.65 7.67
C GLY A 18 5.61 6.37 8.44
N GLU A 19 6.03 6.51 9.68
CA GLU A 19 6.52 5.37 10.49
C GLU A 19 5.52 4.24 10.73
N PRO A 20 4.21 4.51 10.90
CA PRO A 20 3.22 3.45 10.91
C PRO A 20 3.17 2.67 9.58
N ALA A 21 3.35 3.34 8.44
CA ALA A 21 3.36 2.71 7.11
C ALA A 21 4.53 1.73 6.95
N VAL A 22 5.70 2.05 7.53
CA VAL A 22 6.86 1.14 7.59
C VAL A 22 6.45 -0.19 8.24
N ARG A 23 5.75 -0.13 9.39
CA ARG A 23 5.33 -1.33 10.12
C ARG A 23 4.29 -2.13 9.33
N VAL A 24 3.32 -1.45 8.71
CA VAL A 24 2.30 -2.10 7.87
C VAL A 24 2.95 -2.88 6.73
N ILE A 25 3.84 -2.25 5.96
CA ILE A 25 4.55 -2.89 4.84
C ILE A 25 5.36 -4.11 5.32
N GLN A 26 6.06 -3.97 6.44
CA GLN A 26 6.82 -5.08 7.03
C GLN A 26 5.91 -6.25 7.46
N GLN A 27 4.75 -5.97 8.07
CA GLN A 27 3.80 -7.02 8.45
C GLN A 27 3.17 -7.68 7.23
N CYS A 28 2.76 -6.93 6.20
CA CYS A 28 2.25 -7.49 4.96
C CYS A 28 3.25 -8.47 4.33
N ARG A 29 4.53 -8.10 4.24
CA ARG A 29 5.60 -8.99 3.76
C ARG A 29 5.78 -10.21 4.66
N LYS A 30 5.81 -10.03 5.99
CA LYS A 30 5.98 -11.12 6.96
C LYS A 30 4.84 -12.15 6.89
N LEU A 31 3.62 -11.68 6.65
CA LEU A 31 2.44 -12.52 6.47
C LEU A 31 2.35 -13.16 5.08
N GLY A 32 3.29 -12.86 4.18
CA GLY A 32 3.30 -13.41 2.83
C GLY A 32 2.20 -12.84 1.94
N PHE A 33 1.82 -11.57 2.14
CA PHE A 33 0.84 -10.91 1.28
C PHE A 33 1.27 -11.02 -0.19
N PRO A 34 0.47 -11.68 -1.06
CA PRO A 34 0.87 -12.00 -2.43
C PRO A 34 0.65 -10.84 -3.40
N GLY A 35 -0.04 -9.79 -2.96
CA GLY A 35 -0.35 -8.62 -3.77
C GLY A 35 0.77 -7.59 -3.80
N GLN A 36 0.52 -6.49 -4.53
CA GLN A 36 1.46 -5.37 -4.62
C GLN A 36 1.22 -4.38 -3.48
N LEU A 37 2.31 -3.88 -2.91
CA LEU A 37 2.30 -2.80 -1.93
C LEU A 37 2.77 -1.53 -2.61
N TRP A 38 1.97 -0.46 -2.52
CA TRP A 38 2.33 0.86 -3.01
C TRP A 38 2.44 1.82 -1.83
N ALA A 39 3.49 2.62 -1.78
CA ALA A 39 3.70 3.58 -0.71
C ALA A 39 3.38 5.00 -1.20
N VAL A 40 2.72 5.78 -0.36
CA VAL A 40 2.40 7.18 -0.65
C VAL A 40 2.89 8.06 0.48
N HIS A 41 3.77 8.99 0.15
CA HIS A 41 4.28 9.98 1.10
C HIS A 41 4.74 11.24 0.36
N PRO A 42 4.36 12.45 0.81
CA PRO A 42 4.61 13.69 0.06
C PRO A 42 6.09 13.98 -0.18
N THR A 43 6.97 13.62 0.75
CA THR A 43 8.41 13.96 0.69
C THR A 43 9.39 12.78 0.74
N ARG A 44 8.95 11.57 1.09
CA ARG A 44 9.85 10.41 1.18
C ARG A 44 9.90 9.70 -0.16
N GLN A 45 11.07 9.18 -0.52
CA GLN A 45 11.25 8.43 -1.76
C GLN A 45 11.01 6.93 -1.58
N ASP A 46 11.12 6.41 -0.35
CA ASP A 46 10.80 5.03 -0.02
C ASP A 46 10.20 4.89 1.39
N ILE A 47 9.44 3.81 1.59
CA ILE A 47 9.03 3.32 2.91
C ILE A 47 9.29 1.82 2.95
N ALA A 48 10.22 1.41 3.82
CA ALA A 48 10.62 0.01 3.98
C ALA A 48 11.05 -0.65 2.65
N GLY A 49 11.70 0.11 1.76
CA GLY A 49 12.13 -0.37 0.44
C GLY A 49 10.99 -0.54 -0.57
N VAL A 50 9.81 0.03 -0.32
CA VAL A 50 8.77 0.23 -1.33
C VAL A 50 8.90 1.67 -1.84
N PRO A 51 9.05 1.90 -3.16
CA PRO A 51 9.12 3.24 -3.74
C PRO A 51 7.85 4.03 -3.44
N CYS A 52 8.02 5.30 -3.12
CA CYS A 52 6.92 6.21 -2.80
C CYS A 52 6.55 7.09 -3.98
N VAL A 53 5.25 7.34 -4.10
CA VAL A 53 4.71 8.43 -4.89
C VAL A 53 4.20 9.56 -3.98
N PRO A 54 4.16 10.83 -4.43
CA PRO A 54 3.85 11.95 -3.55
C PRO A 54 2.36 12.04 -3.19
N SER A 55 1.46 11.55 -4.05
CA SER A 55 0.02 11.55 -3.81
C SER A 55 -0.66 10.25 -4.28
N VAL A 56 -1.93 10.08 -3.91
CA VAL A 56 -2.76 8.94 -4.36
C VAL A 56 -3.01 9.00 -5.88
N GLU A 57 -3.02 10.20 -6.45
CA GLU A 57 -3.25 10.44 -7.88
C GLU A 57 -2.10 9.92 -8.75
N ASP A 58 -0.91 9.82 -8.17
CA ASP A 58 0.31 9.34 -8.81
C ASP A 58 0.47 7.81 -8.75
N LEU A 59 -0.49 7.10 -8.15
CA LEU A 59 -0.45 5.63 -8.09
C LEU A 59 -0.58 5.02 -9.50
N PRO A 60 0.02 3.85 -9.75
CA PRO A 60 -0.03 3.19 -11.06
C PRO A 60 -1.44 2.69 -11.44
N GLY A 61 -2.40 2.75 -10.52
CA GLY A 61 -3.79 2.40 -10.76
C GLY A 61 -4.63 2.59 -9.50
N VAL A 62 -5.90 2.17 -9.56
CA VAL A 62 -6.82 2.24 -8.41
C VAL A 62 -6.48 1.10 -7.43
N PRO A 63 -6.11 1.40 -6.16
CA PRO A 63 -5.84 0.35 -5.18
C PRO A 63 -7.12 -0.39 -4.79
N ASP A 64 -6.97 -1.66 -4.37
CA ASP A 64 -8.09 -2.44 -3.81
C ASP A 64 -8.40 -2.06 -2.36
N ALA A 65 -7.37 -1.66 -1.60
CA ALA A 65 -7.46 -1.17 -0.23
C ALA A 65 -6.42 -0.06 0.05
#